data_AF-A0A5J5AAM8-F1
#
_entry.id   AF-A0A5J5AAM8-F1
#
_cell.length_a   1.000
_cell.length_b   1.000
_cell.length_c   1.000
_cell.angle_alpha   90.00
_cell.angle_beta   90.00
_cell.angle_gamma   90.00
#
_symmetry.space_group_name_H-M   'P 1'
#
loop_
_entity.id
_entity.type
_entity.pdbx_description
1 polymer ?
#
loop_
_entity_poly.entity_id
_entity_poly.type
_entity_poly.pdbx_seq_one_letter_code
_entity_poly.pdbx_strand_id
1 'polypeptide(L)'
;MLSLFSQHIPLIYVSFFFQLLNMESDPPFQETFKTLLGDLMKEENTEKVHEKFFVAEEYELPLIDLSCLSLSEFDQEPYKRDIADAAKKWGFFQVVNHGISQEIFERMQCEQAKLFRQPFYRKANEKLLNLPMDCYRWGTPTANSLMQFSWSEALHIPLTHISRIKEFNCTLGVRFVN
;
A
#
# COMPACT_ATOMS: atom_id res chain seq x y z
N MET A 1 -2.52 -8.24 -3.20
CA MET A 1 -3.42 -7.13 -3.56
C MET A 1 -2.75 -5.84 -3.10
N LEU A 2 -1.83 -5.32 -3.92
CA LEU A 2 -1.12 -4.06 -3.65
C LEU A 2 -2.01 -2.93 -4.17
N SER A 3 -2.59 -2.15 -3.26
CA SER A 3 -3.31 -0.93 -3.57
C SER A 3 -2.28 0.16 -3.89
N LEU A 4 -2.09 0.46 -5.18
CA LEU A 4 -1.32 1.59 -5.67
C LEU A 4 -2.31 2.70 -6.04
N PHE A 5 -2.57 3.63 -5.12
CA PHE A 5 -3.13 4.93 -5.47
C PHE A 5 -1.97 5.82 -5.94
N SER A 6 -1.90 6.03 -7.25
CA SER A 6 -0.94 6.94 -7.89
C SER A 6 -1.62 8.27 -8.17
N GLN A 7 -1.19 9.30 -7.46
CA GLN A 7 -1.20 10.67 -7.97
C GLN A 7 0.22 11.21 -7.76
N HIS A 8 0.94 11.30 -8.88
CA HIS A 8 2.28 11.85 -9.12
C HIS A 8 3.17 12.19 -7.90
N ILE A 9 4.16 11.31 -7.64
CA ILE A 9 5.57 11.59 -7.28
C ILE A 9 6.31 10.23 -7.43
N PRO A 10 7.58 10.18 -7.88
CA PRO A 10 8.35 8.92 -7.95
C PRO A 10 8.54 8.33 -6.53
N LEU A 11 7.65 7.40 -6.17
CA LEU A 11 7.63 6.71 -4.88
C LEU A 11 8.95 6.01 -4.55
N ILE A 12 9.74 5.69 -5.57
CA ILE A 12 11.06 5.06 -5.43
C ILE A 12 12.05 6.00 -4.71
N TYR A 13 12.01 7.30 -4.98
CA TYR A 13 12.91 8.27 -4.35
C TYR A 13 12.47 8.65 -2.93
N VAL A 14 11.16 8.73 -2.68
CA VAL A 14 10.62 9.06 -1.35
C VAL A 14 10.79 7.89 -0.38
N SER A 15 10.64 6.65 -0.84
CA SER A 15 10.90 5.44 -0.04
C SER A 15 12.38 5.37 0.38
N PHE A 16 13.31 5.68 -0.53
CA PHE A 16 14.75 5.68 -0.23
C PHE A 16 15.17 6.82 0.71
N PHE A 17 14.57 8.01 0.59
CA PHE A 17 14.94 9.15 1.43
C PHE A 17 14.38 9.07 2.87
N PHE A 18 13.26 8.37 3.08
CA PHE A 18 12.71 8.13 4.42
C PHE A 18 13.51 7.11 5.24
N GLN A 19 14.33 6.29 4.59
CA GLN A 19 15.04 5.17 5.20
C GLN A 19 16.22 5.57 6.09
N LEU A 20 16.65 6.84 6.08
CA LEU A 20 17.87 7.27 6.78
C LEU A 20 17.65 7.91 8.16
N LEU A 21 16.42 8.10 8.64
CA LEU A 21 16.19 8.91 9.84
C LEU A 21 15.47 8.22 11.00
N ASN A 22 14.98 6.98 10.89
CA ASN A 22 14.37 6.34 12.07
C ASN A 22 14.35 4.79 12.04
N MET A 23 15.50 4.16 12.27
CA MET A 23 15.61 2.69 12.32
C MET A 23 14.73 2.01 13.38
N GLU A 24 14.22 2.76 14.37
CA GLU A 24 13.33 2.23 15.41
C GLU A 24 11.90 1.96 14.89
N SER A 25 11.50 2.63 13.81
CA SER A 25 10.16 2.46 13.23
C SER A 25 10.09 1.29 12.26
N ASP A 26 11.19 0.96 11.61
CA ASP A 26 11.21 -0.07 10.57
C ASP A 26 11.15 -1.48 11.18
N PRO A 27 10.49 -2.44 10.50
CA PRO A 27 10.60 -3.85 10.86
C PRO A 27 12.06 -4.33 10.78
N PRO A 28 12.44 -5.37 11.52
CA PRO A 28 13.82 -5.84 11.65
C PRO A 28 14.32 -6.57 10.38
N PHE A 29 14.42 -5.84 9.27
CA PHE A 29 14.78 -6.34 7.95
C PHE A 29 16.11 -7.10 7.98
N GLN A 30 17.13 -6.53 8.61
CA GLN A 30 18.48 -7.11 8.60
C GLN A 30 18.55 -8.46 9.31
N GLU A 31 17.82 -8.64 10.42
CA GLU A 31 17.80 -9.89 11.17
C GLU A 31 17.03 -10.99 10.43
N THR A 32 15.87 -10.65 9.88
CA THR A 32 15.04 -11.60 9.12
C THR A 32 15.73 -12.01 7.82
N PHE A 33 16.31 -11.06 7.09
CA PHE A 33 17.02 -11.33 5.85
C PHE A 33 18.26 -12.20 6.07
N LYS A 34 19.08 -11.91 7.09
CA LYS A 34 20.27 -12.72 7.42
C LYS A 34 19.90 -14.15 7.78
N THR A 35 18.80 -14.34 8.51
CA THR A 35 18.31 -15.68 8.86
C THR A 35 17.92 -16.46 7.60
N LEU A 36 17.07 -15.87 6.74
CA LEU A 36 16.60 -16.52 5.50
C LEU A 36 17.76 -16.79 4.51
N LEU A 37 18.71 -15.87 4.40
CA LEU A 37 19.91 -16.06 3.57
C LEU A 37 20.82 -17.16 4.16
N GLY A 38 21.00 -17.18 5.48
CA GLY A 38 21.77 -18.21 6.16
C GLY A 38 21.21 -19.61 5.96
N ASP A 39 19.88 -19.75 5.89
CA ASP A 39 19.23 -21.03 5.61
C ASP A 39 19.37 -21.44 4.14
N LEU A 40 19.25 -20.48 3.19
CA LEU A 40 19.54 -20.74 1.77
C LEU A 40 20.96 -21.28 1.55
N MET A 41 21.95 -20.67 2.21
CA MET A 41 23.36 -21.06 2.08
C MET A 41 23.69 -22.42 2.74
N LYS A 42 22.83 -22.92 3.63
CA LYS A 42 22.96 -24.28 4.21
C LYS A 42 22.35 -25.35 3.28
N GLU A 43 21.36 -24.98 2.48
CA GLU A 43 20.68 -25.87 1.54
C GLU A 43 21.42 -25.99 0.19
N GLU A 44 22.17 -24.98 -0.23
CA GLU A 44 22.94 -24.99 -1.49
C GLU A 44 24.40 -25.50 -1.32
N ASN A 45 24.56 -26.83 -1.31
CA ASN A 45 25.68 -27.49 -1.98
C ASN A 45 25.18 -28.02 -3.34
N THR A 46 24.86 -27.14 -4.30
CA THR A 46 24.92 -27.38 -5.77
C THR A 46 24.42 -26.15 -6.56
N GLU A 47 25.35 -25.56 -7.31
CA GLU A 47 25.27 -24.66 -8.47
C GLU A 47 24.01 -23.85 -8.87
N LYS A 48 24.29 -22.54 -9.05
CA LYS A 48 23.82 -21.59 -10.09
C LYS A 48 22.41 -21.00 -9.95
N VAL A 49 22.33 -19.91 -9.20
CA VAL A 49 21.27 -18.90 -9.34
C VAL A 49 21.41 -18.20 -10.69
N HIS A 50 20.59 -18.62 -11.66
CA HIS A 50 20.48 -17.98 -12.96
C HIS A 50 19.72 -16.66 -12.79
N GLU A 51 20.45 -15.55 -12.76
CA GLU A 51 19.91 -14.19 -12.66
C GLU A 51 19.18 -13.84 -13.97
N LYS A 52 17.89 -14.20 -14.03
CA LYS A 52 17.02 -13.88 -15.16
C LYS A 52 16.57 -12.43 -15.03
N PHE A 53 17.29 -11.53 -15.68
CA PHE A 53 16.89 -10.14 -15.85
C PHE A 53 15.65 -10.09 -16.75
N PHE A 54 14.49 -9.73 -16.20
CA PHE A 54 13.28 -9.49 -16.99
C PHE A 54 13.37 -8.07 -17.55
N VAL A 55 13.37 -7.93 -18.88
CA VAL A 55 13.08 -6.64 -19.53
C VAL A 55 11.59 -6.39 -19.29
N ALA A 56 11.28 -5.46 -18.39
CA ALA A 56 9.91 -5.04 -18.14
C ALA A 56 9.49 -4.10 -19.26
N GLU A 57 8.40 -4.44 -19.93
CA GLU A 57 7.74 -3.57 -20.90
C GLU A 57 6.84 -2.60 -20.14
N GLU A 58 7.00 -1.30 -20.40
CA GLU A 58 6.21 -0.26 -19.76
C GLU A 58 4.88 -0.11 -20.48
N TYR A 59 3.79 -0.23 -19.73
CA TYR A 59 2.43 -0.05 -20.24
C TYR A 59 1.70 1.01 -19.43
N GLU A 60 1.04 1.93 -20.13
CA GLU A 60 0.11 2.87 -19.50
C GLU A 60 -1.20 2.16 -19.19
N LEU A 61 -1.62 2.23 -17.93
CA LEU A 61 -2.89 1.66 -17.48
C LEU A 61 -4.06 2.52 -17.99
N PRO A 62 -5.21 1.90 -18.31
CA PRO A 62 -6.42 2.66 -18.65
C PRO A 62 -6.81 3.60 -17.51
N LEU A 63 -7.19 4.82 -17.87
CA LEU A 63 -7.71 5.84 -16.97
C LEU A 63 -9.22 5.98 -17.18
N ILE A 64 -10.02 5.65 -16.18
CA ILE A 64 -11.48 5.72 -16.22
C ILE A 64 -11.96 6.98 -15.50
N ASP A 65 -12.70 7.82 -16.20
CA ASP A 65 -13.37 8.99 -15.63
C ASP A 65 -14.76 8.62 -15.10
N LEU A 66 -14.98 8.77 -13.79
CA LEU A 66 -16.27 8.50 -13.15
C LEU A 66 -17.20 9.70 -13.07
N SER A 67 -16.84 10.86 -13.64
CA SER A 67 -17.79 11.97 -13.80
C SER A 67 -19.02 11.56 -14.61
N CYS A 68 -18.92 10.49 -15.41
CA CYS A 68 -20.03 9.92 -16.15
C CYS A 68 -21.16 9.37 -15.27
N LEU A 69 -20.90 9.04 -14.00
CA LEU A 69 -21.92 8.48 -13.11
C LEU A 69 -23.02 9.49 -12.75
N SER A 70 -22.81 10.77 -12.97
CA SER A 70 -23.85 11.80 -12.83
C SER A 70 -24.74 11.95 -14.07
N LEU A 71 -24.48 11.23 -15.16
CA LEU A 71 -25.26 11.28 -16.40
C LEU A 71 -26.51 10.38 -16.32
N SER A 72 -27.42 10.53 -17.29
CA SER A 72 -28.58 9.65 -17.44
C SER A 72 -28.14 8.22 -17.78
N GLU A 73 -28.98 7.22 -17.49
CA GLU A 73 -28.63 5.81 -17.69
C GLU A 73 -28.25 5.48 -19.15
N PHE A 74 -28.89 6.14 -20.12
CA PHE A 74 -28.58 5.98 -21.55
C PHE A 74 -27.18 6.52 -21.89
N ASP A 75 -26.79 7.63 -21.29
CA ASP A 75 -25.49 8.27 -21.53
C ASP A 75 -24.33 7.56 -20.82
N GLN A 76 -24.63 6.67 -19.85
CA GLN A 76 -23.65 5.88 -19.12
C GLN A 76 -23.18 4.61 -19.87
N GLU A 77 -23.95 4.12 -20.84
CA GLU A 77 -23.65 2.88 -21.57
C GLU A 77 -22.24 2.81 -22.19
N PRO A 78 -21.70 3.84 -22.87
CA PRO A 78 -20.32 3.78 -23.36
C PRO A 78 -19.30 3.62 -22.22
N TYR A 79 -19.48 4.32 -21.09
CA TYR A 79 -18.56 4.25 -19.96
C TYR A 79 -18.58 2.90 -19.25
N LYS A 80 -19.76 2.27 -19.13
CA LYS A 80 -19.86 0.89 -18.61
C LYS A 80 -19.08 -0.10 -19.48
N ARG A 81 -19.09 0.09 -20.81
CA ARG A 81 -18.30 -0.73 -21.74
C ARG A 81 -16.81 -0.49 -21.55
N ASP A 82 -16.37 0.76 -21.43
CA ASP A 82 -14.96 1.09 -21.21
C ASP A 82 -14.42 0.47 -19.91
N ILE A 83 -15.20 0.50 -18.83
CA ILE A 83 -14.87 -0.17 -17.56
C ILE A 83 -14.76 -1.69 -17.76
N ALA A 84 -15.73 -2.31 -18.44
CA ALA A 84 -15.74 -3.74 -18.68
C ALA A 84 -14.57 -4.19 -19.57
N ASP A 85 -14.25 -3.43 -20.61
CA ASP A 85 -13.15 -3.70 -21.52
C ASP A 85 -11.78 -3.51 -20.85
N ALA A 86 -11.63 -2.46 -20.03
CA ALA A 86 -10.44 -2.26 -19.21
C ALA A 86 -10.24 -3.41 -18.22
N ALA A 87 -11.30 -3.80 -17.49
CA ALA A 87 -11.27 -4.94 -16.58
C ALA A 87 -10.90 -6.25 -17.30
N LYS A 88 -11.48 -6.50 -18.48
CA LYS A 88 -11.24 -7.72 -19.25
C LYS A 88 -9.83 -7.78 -19.84
N LYS A 89 -9.33 -6.66 -20.36
CA LYS A 89 -8.03 -6.59 -21.04
C LYS A 89 -6.86 -6.51 -20.06
N TRP A 90 -7.02 -5.73 -18.99
CA TRP A 90 -5.92 -5.39 -18.07
C TRP A 90 -6.06 -6.03 -16.69
N GLY A 91 -7.28 -6.39 -16.26
CA GLY A 91 -7.57 -6.86 -14.90
C GLY A 91 -7.64 -5.75 -13.85
N PHE A 92 -7.13 -4.56 -14.16
CA PHE A 92 -7.15 -3.36 -13.33
C PHE A 92 -7.00 -2.10 -14.17
N PHE A 93 -7.43 -0.96 -13.63
CA PHE A 93 -7.41 0.35 -14.27
C PHE A 93 -7.35 1.45 -13.21
N GLN A 94 -6.91 2.64 -13.61
CA GLN A 94 -6.92 3.84 -12.78
C GLN A 94 -8.28 4.54 -12.88
N VAL A 95 -8.63 5.30 -11.84
CA VAL A 95 -9.91 6.00 -11.76
C VAL A 95 -9.69 7.46 -11.39
N VAL A 96 -10.36 8.37 -12.06
CA VAL A 96 -10.39 9.82 -11.77
C VAL A 96 -11.83 10.31 -11.59
N ASN A 97 -11.98 11.52 -11.02
CA ASN A 97 -13.27 12.14 -10.72
C ASN A 97 -14.24 11.22 -9.95
N HIS A 98 -13.71 10.41 -9.04
CA HIS A 98 -14.45 9.46 -8.19
C HIS A 98 -15.25 10.13 -7.06
N GLY A 99 -15.23 11.46 -6.95
CA GLY A 99 -16.01 12.22 -5.96
C GLY A 99 -15.45 12.21 -4.53
N ILE A 100 -14.27 11.64 -4.29
CA ILE A 100 -13.58 11.76 -2.99
C ILE A 100 -12.78 13.05 -3.01
N SER A 101 -12.97 13.91 -1.99
CA SER A 101 -12.28 15.19 -1.93
C SER A 101 -10.78 15.01 -1.69
N GLN A 102 -9.98 15.92 -2.23
CA GLN A 102 -8.54 15.95 -2.02
C GLN A 102 -8.19 16.08 -0.54
N GLU A 103 -8.96 16.85 0.23
CA GLU A 103 -8.78 17.02 1.67
C GLU A 103 -8.88 15.68 2.43
N ILE A 104 -9.87 14.84 2.10
CA ILE A 104 -10.02 13.52 2.73
C ILE A 104 -8.82 12.65 2.40
N PHE A 105 -8.36 12.68 1.14
CA PHE A 105 -7.20 11.91 0.69
C PHE A 105 -5.91 12.34 1.41
N GLU A 106 -5.67 13.64 1.53
CA GLU A 106 -4.51 14.18 2.24
C GLU A 106 -4.55 13.86 3.74
N ARG A 107 -5.72 13.98 4.38
CA ARG A 107 -5.88 13.59 5.78
C ARG A 107 -5.62 12.11 5.99
N MET A 108 -6.12 11.25 5.10
CA MET A 108 -5.86 9.81 5.14
C MET A 108 -4.35 9.51 5.04
N GLN A 109 -3.66 10.11 4.08
CA GLN A 109 -2.21 9.94 3.93
C GLN A 109 -1.43 10.44 5.15
N CYS A 110 -1.84 11.58 5.72
CA CYS A 110 -1.25 12.14 6.94
C CYS A 110 -1.37 11.16 8.12
N GLU A 111 -2.54 10.57 8.34
CA GLU A 111 -2.77 9.60 9.42
C GLU A 111 -2.06 8.27 9.17
N GLN A 112 -2.04 7.79 7.94
CA GLN A 112 -1.26 6.62 7.55
C GLN A 112 0.22 6.83 7.87
N ALA A 113 0.80 7.96 7.45
CA ALA A 113 2.21 8.26 7.69
C ALA A 113 2.52 8.36 9.19
N LYS A 114 1.65 8.97 9.99
CA LYS A 114 1.81 9.03 11.46
C LYS A 114 1.82 7.66 12.09
N LEU A 115 0.90 6.78 11.69
CA LEU A 115 0.80 5.43 12.22
C LEU A 115 2.04 4.60 11.91
N PHE A 116 2.48 4.57 10.65
CA PHE A 116 3.63 3.76 10.26
C PHE A 116 4.97 4.31 10.73
N ARG A 117 5.06 5.59 11.11
CA ARG A 117 6.24 6.19 11.76
C ARG A 117 6.37 5.88 13.25
N GLN A 118 5.37 5.25 13.88
CA GLN A 118 5.52 4.80 15.27
C GLN A 118 6.61 3.73 15.37
N PRO A 119 7.25 3.57 16.55
CA PRO A 119 8.24 2.51 16.76
C PRO A 119 7.67 1.14 16.41
N PHE A 120 8.46 0.32 15.72
CA PHE A 120 8.07 -1.02 15.26
C PHE A 120 7.51 -1.86 16.41
N TYR A 121 8.17 -1.83 17.57
CA TYR A 121 7.72 -2.55 18.76
C TYR A 121 6.28 -2.21 19.14
N ARG A 122 5.87 -0.94 19.06
CA ARG A 122 4.48 -0.55 19.37
C ARG A 122 3.51 -1.05 18.30
N LYS A 123 3.86 -0.88 17.03
CA LYS A 123 3.04 -1.37 15.91
C LYS A 123 2.79 -2.88 16.01
N ALA A 124 3.82 -3.65 16.38
CA ALA A 124 3.77 -5.10 16.46
C ALA A 124 3.13 -5.65 17.74
N ASN A 125 3.17 -4.92 18.87
CA ASN A 125 2.79 -5.46 20.18
C ASN A 125 1.65 -4.71 20.88
N GLU A 126 1.21 -3.55 20.37
CA GLU A 126 0.13 -2.74 20.96
C GLU A 126 -1.09 -2.61 20.05
N LYS A 127 -2.26 -2.30 20.65
CA LYS A 127 -3.50 -2.08 19.91
C LYS A 127 -3.48 -0.72 19.21
N LEU A 128 -3.26 -0.73 17.90
CA LEU A 128 -3.33 0.49 17.07
C LEU A 128 -4.79 0.91 16.88
N LEU A 129 -5.11 2.19 17.09
CA LEU A 129 -6.46 2.75 16.85
C LEU A 129 -7.60 2.02 17.59
N ASN A 130 -7.31 1.36 18.71
CA ASN A 130 -8.22 0.45 19.43
C ASN A 130 -8.70 -0.76 18.60
N LEU A 131 -7.98 -1.09 17.53
CA LEU A 131 -8.23 -2.26 16.69
C LEU A 131 -7.65 -3.51 17.37
N PRO A 132 -8.20 -4.69 17.05
CA PRO A 132 -7.56 -5.97 17.36
C PRO A 132 -6.12 -6.07 16.82
N MET A 133 -5.29 -6.87 17.49
CA MET A 133 -3.85 -7.02 17.15
C MET A 133 -3.60 -7.63 15.77
N ASP A 134 -4.54 -8.42 15.25
CA ASP A 134 -4.46 -9.07 13.92
C ASP A 134 -4.69 -8.11 12.76
N CYS A 135 -5.02 -6.84 13.03
CA CYS A 135 -5.19 -5.82 12.02
C CYS A 135 -3.84 -5.34 11.45
N TYR A 136 -2.75 -5.41 12.22
CA TYR A 136 -1.41 -5.04 11.75
C TYR A 136 -0.61 -6.28 11.36
N ARG A 137 0.07 -6.21 10.21
CA ARG A 137 1.02 -7.23 9.75
C ARG A 137 2.28 -6.60 9.22
N TRP A 138 3.38 -7.29 9.38
CA TRP A 138 4.64 -6.99 8.71
C TRP A 138 5.24 -8.29 8.20
N GLY A 139 6.00 -8.23 7.12
CA GLY A 139 6.65 -9.41 6.59
C GLY A 139 5.67 -10.42 5.96
N THR A 140 6.19 -11.61 5.74
CA THR A 140 5.43 -12.83 5.50
C THR A 140 5.72 -13.78 6.67
N PRO A 141 4.85 -13.90 7.69
CA PRO A 141 5.13 -14.72 8.88
C PRO A 141 5.42 -16.19 8.59
N THR A 142 4.95 -16.69 7.44
CA THR A 142 5.11 -18.08 7.01
C THR A 142 6.22 -18.28 5.98
N ALA A 143 7.01 -17.25 5.65
CA ALA A 143 8.07 -17.38 4.66
C ALA A 143 9.19 -18.29 5.17
N ASN A 144 9.50 -19.33 4.39
CA ASN A 144 10.63 -20.22 4.63
C ASN A 144 11.77 -20.03 3.63
N SER A 145 11.62 -19.10 2.68
CA SER A 145 12.65 -18.77 1.69
C SER A 145 12.64 -17.28 1.38
N LEU A 146 13.76 -16.78 0.85
CA LEU A 146 13.87 -15.38 0.42
C LEU A 146 12.84 -15.02 -0.66
N MET A 147 12.46 -15.97 -1.51
CA MET A 147 11.48 -15.74 -2.58
C MET A 147 10.05 -15.54 -2.04
N GLN A 148 9.77 -15.96 -0.80
CA GLN A 148 8.47 -15.77 -0.14
C GLN A 148 8.45 -14.56 0.81
N PHE A 149 9.62 -13.98 1.10
CA PHE A 149 9.75 -12.85 2.00
C PHE A 149 9.21 -11.58 1.36
N SER A 150 8.30 -10.88 2.06
CA SER A 150 7.82 -9.57 1.66
C SER A 150 8.30 -8.52 2.66
N TRP A 151 9.18 -7.62 2.24
CA TRP A 151 9.52 -6.46 3.06
C TRP A 151 8.42 -5.39 2.93
N SER A 152 7.34 -5.58 3.67
CA SER A 152 6.22 -4.64 3.73
C SER A 152 5.52 -4.68 5.08
N GLU A 153 4.91 -3.55 5.44
CA GLU A 153 3.93 -3.46 6.52
C GLU A 153 2.54 -3.22 5.94
N ALA A 154 1.50 -3.66 6.63
CA ALA A 154 0.13 -3.35 6.27
C ALA A 154 -0.77 -3.29 7.49
N LEU A 155 -1.76 -2.41 7.43
CA LEU A 155 -2.86 -2.32 8.38
C LEU A 155 -4.16 -2.64 7.64
N HIS A 156 -4.80 -3.74 8.02
CA HIS A 156 -6.09 -4.17 7.51
C HIS A 156 -7.18 -3.79 8.51
N ILE A 157 -8.14 -2.97 8.08
CA ILE A 157 -9.24 -2.50 8.92
C ILE A 157 -10.55 -3.06 8.36
N PRO A 158 -11.10 -4.14 8.96
CA PRO A 158 -12.42 -4.63 8.59
C PRO A 158 -13.48 -3.55 8.78
N LEU A 159 -14.48 -3.49 7.89
CA LEU A 159 -15.58 -2.52 7.99
C LEU A 159 -16.32 -2.62 9.34
N THR A 160 -16.43 -3.83 9.89
CA THR A 160 -17.01 -4.12 11.22
C THR A 160 -16.26 -3.46 12.37
N HIS A 161 -15.02 -3.03 12.16
CA HIS A 161 -14.16 -2.39 13.17
C HIS A 161 -14.10 -0.87 13.06
N ILE A 162 -14.66 -0.26 12.01
CA ILE A 162 -14.59 1.20 11.80
C ILE A 162 -15.16 1.97 13.00
N SER A 163 -16.26 1.48 13.59
CA SER A 163 -16.89 2.11 14.76
C SER A 163 -16.01 2.12 16.02
N ARG A 164 -14.93 1.34 16.05
CA ARG A 164 -13.99 1.25 17.19
C ARG A 164 -12.86 2.28 17.09
N ILE A 165 -12.64 2.84 15.90
CA ILE A 165 -11.58 3.81 15.65
C ILE A 165 -11.97 5.12 16.33
N LYS A 166 -11.06 5.65 17.17
CA LYS A 166 -11.21 6.98 17.78
C LYS A 166 -10.44 8.02 16.96
N GLU A 167 -10.93 9.25 17.02
CA GLU A 167 -10.59 10.40 16.16
C GLU A 167 -9.14 10.47 15.63
N PHE A 168 -9.04 10.72 14.32
CA PHE A 168 -7.82 11.07 13.61
C PHE A 168 -7.53 12.57 13.76
N ASN A 169 -6.52 12.95 14.53
CA ASN A 169 -6.17 14.36 14.75
C ASN A 169 -5.05 14.81 13.80
N CYS A 170 -5.32 15.04 12.52
CA CYS A 170 -4.45 15.84 11.64
C CYS A 170 -4.90 17.30 11.70
N THR A 171 -4.23 18.09 12.54
CA THR A 171 -4.23 19.56 12.46
C THR A 171 -3.35 20.01 11.30
N LEU A 172 -3.81 19.82 10.06
CA LEU A 172 -3.32 20.61 8.93
C LEU A 172 -4.18 21.87 8.90
N GLY A 173 -3.57 22.99 9.29
CA GLY A 173 -4.27 24.26 9.43
C GLY A 173 -4.82 24.75 8.10
N VAL A 174 -6.14 24.70 7.95
CA VAL A 174 -6.85 25.48 6.94
C VAL A 174 -7.93 26.26 7.66
N ARG A 175 -7.73 27.58 7.73
CA ARG A 175 -8.78 28.51 8.18
C ARG A 175 -9.89 28.46 7.14
N PHE A 176 -11.09 28.07 7.56
CA PHE A 176 -12.30 28.39 6.82
C PHE A 176 -12.38 29.92 6.72
N VAL A 177 -12.17 30.46 5.54
CA VAL A 177 -12.67 31.79 5.19
C VAL A 177 -14.02 31.54 4.54
N ASN A 178 -15.08 31.91 5.25
CA ASN A 178 -16.44 31.96 4.71
C ASN A 178 -16.54 32.96 3.56
#